data_AF-A0A927T7G3-F1
#
_entry.id   AF-A0A927T7G3-F1
#
_cell.length_a   1.000
_cell.length_b   1.000
_cell.length_c   1.000
_cell.angle_alpha   90.00
_cell.angle_beta   90.00
_cell.angle_gamma   90.00
#
_symmetry.space_group_name_H-M   'P 1'
#
loop_
_entity.id
_entity.type
_entity.pdbx_description
1 polymer ?
#
loop_
_entity_poly.entity_id
_entity_poly.type
_entity_poly.pdbx_seq_one_letter_code
_entity_poly.pdbx_strand_id
1 'polypeptide(L)'
;MSNSSVLFIVEGPNDEVRFLEQLYNVFFRDQHYEVYTYCTTIHTLSQVLFNDYPDFEEDEIDIQLLLKSLEKDEAKISILSKRYRDVFLIFDFDPHHDNPHFDTVCRMLRFFDDSTNHGRMYINYPMMQSYKHLRKMPDDSFSERITYISEASKYKATVAKESDYSDVSKYTYAVFVSIAVHQLRKINRILEGEYQTPSKEIFLTWNWIDLYNEQMSRMEQDGFVYVVNTCISLLVEYNPSRFFDVIQKKKNEFDI
;
A
#
# COMPACT_ATOMS: atom_id res chain seq x y z
N MET A 1 3.05 30.49 -1.00
CA MET A 1 4.03 29.48 -0.57
C MET A 1 3.32 28.14 -0.69
N SER A 2 3.89 27.23 -1.50
CA SER A 2 3.20 26.04 -1.99
C SER A 2 2.87 25.06 -0.86
N ASN A 3 1.59 24.99 -0.49
CA ASN A 3 1.05 24.02 0.47
C ASN A 3 1.06 22.62 -0.14
N SER A 4 2.21 21.94 -0.18
CA SER A 4 2.24 20.50 -0.46
C SER A 4 1.42 19.81 0.64
N SER A 5 0.20 19.36 0.33
CA SER A 5 -0.72 18.82 1.32
C SER A 5 -0.39 17.39 1.71
N VAL A 6 0.30 16.65 0.84
CA VAL A 6 0.55 15.21 1.01
C VAL A 6 2.01 14.87 0.73
N LEU A 7 2.62 14.06 1.60
CA LEU A 7 3.90 13.40 1.38
C LEU A 7 3.68 11.89 1.24
N PHE A 8 4.25 11.30 0.20
CA PHE A 8 4.41 9.85 0.10
C PHE A 8 5.87 9.47 0.34
N ILE A 9 6.11 8.65 1.36
CA ILE A 9 7.36 7.95 1.60
C ILE A 9 7.23 6.58 0.96
N VAL A 10 8.03 6.30 -0.07
CA VAL A 10 7.92 5.06 -0.86
C VAL A 10 9.23 4.30 -0.87
N GLU A 11 9.15 2.98 -1.00
CA GLU A 11 10.31 2.10 -1.08
C GLU A 11 11.19 2.40 -2.30
N GLY A 12 10.60 2.36 -3.51
CA GLY A 12 11.31 2.49 -4.78
C GLY A 12 11.01 3.78 -5.56
N PRO A 13 11.91 4.19 -6.48
CA PRO A 13 11.71 5.39 -7.30
C PRO A 13 10.91 5.15 -8.59
N ASN A 14 10.37 3.95 -8.82
CA ASN A 14 9.82 3.56 -10.12
C ASN A 14 8.34 3.20 -10.07
N ASP A 15 7.98 2.05 -9.50
CA ASP A 15 6.63 1.50 -9.66
C ASP A 15 5.60 2.25 -8.81
N GLU A 16 5.98 2.63 -7.59
CA GLU A 16 5.20 3.43 -6.64
C GLU A 16 4.99 4.84 -7.19
N VAL A 17 6.07 5.47 -7.68
CA VAL A 17 6.03 6.82 -8.27
C VAL A 17 5.08 6.84 -9.47
N ARG A 18 5.24 5.91 -10.43
CA ARG A 18 4.37 5.83 -11.61
C ARG A 18 2.90 5.57 -11.26
N PHE A 19 2.66 4.76 -10.24
CA PHE A 19 1.31 4.53 -9.74
C PHE A 19 0.71 5.80 -9.15
N LEU A 20 1.42 6.48 -8.27
CA LEU A 20 0.98 7.72 -7.62
C LEU A 20 0.74 8.84 -8.64
N GLU A 21 1.63 9.00 -9.61
CA GLU A 21 1.48 9.95 -10.73
C GLU A 21 0.16 9.74 -11.48
N GLN A 22 -0.10 8.51 -11.90
CA GLN A 22 -1.34 8.24 -12.63
C GLN A 22 -2.58 8.34 -11.71
N LEU A 23 -2.47 7.89 -10.46
CA LEU A 23 -3.54 7.99 -9.47
C LEU A 23 -3.98 9.45 -9.29
N TYR A 24 -3.01 10.35 -9.06
CA TYR A 24 -3.29 11.78 -8.91
C TYR A 24 -3.81 12.41 -10.19
N ASN A 25 -3.26 12.04 -11.35
CA ASN A 25 -3.76 12.50 -12.64
C ASN A 25 -5.23 12.08 -12.89
N VAL A 26 -5.69 10.96 -12.34
CA VAL A 26 -7.07 10.48 -12.53
C VAL A 26 -8.03 11.02 -11.46
N PHE A 27 -7.61 11.07 -10.19
CA PHE A 27 -8.53 11.34 -9.06
C PHE A 27 -8.32 12.71 -8.40
N PHE A 28 -7.11 13.26 -8.45
CA PHE A 28 -6.68 14.36 -7.59
C PHE A 28 -5.91 15.44 -8.36
N ARG A 29 -6.30 15.75 -9.61
CA ARG A 29 -5.57 16.64 -10.53
C ARG A 29 -5.19 18.00 -9.95
N ASP A 30 -6.03 18.55 -9.08
CA ASP A 30 -5.83 19.87 -8.47
C ASP A 30 -5.09 19.81 -7.13
N GLN A 31 -4.68 18.63 -6.67
CA GLN A 31 -3.96 18.44 -5.41
C GLN A 31 -2.46 18.28 -5.64
N HIS A 32 -1.68 18.90 -4.76
CA HIS A 32 -0.23 18.81 -4.78
C HIS A 32 0.26 17.74 -3.79
N TYR A 33 1.18 16.90 -4.25
CA TYR A 33 1.88 15.90 -3.44
C TYR A 33 3.37 15.94 -3.72
N GLU A 34 4.17 15.45 -2.77
CA GLU A 34 5.60 15.17 -2.99
C GLU A 34 5.89 13.70 -2.67
N VAL A 35 6.94 13.18 -3.29
CA VAL A 35 7.39 11.80 -3.07
C VAL A 35 8.83 11.83 -2.56
N TYR A 36 9.04 11.23 -1.40
CA TYR A 36 10.35 10.86 -0.91
C TYR A 36 10.58 9.37 -1.16
N THR A 37 11.60 9.04 -1.96
CA THR A 37 11.97 7.66 -2.24
C THR A 37 13.06 7.22 -1.27
N TYR A 38 12.73 6.28 -0.37
CA TYR A 38 13.67 5.80 0.64
C TYR A 38 14.79 4.93 0.04
N CYS A 39 14.49 4.20 -1.03
CA CYS A 39 15.43 3.34 -1.78
C CYS A 39 16.00 2.15 -0.97
N THR A 40 15.35 1.77 0.13
CA THR A 40 15.62 0.54 0.88
C THR A 40 14.31 -0.06 1.39
N THR A 41 14.35 -1.29 1.88
CA THR A 41 13.17 -2.06 2.29
C THR A 41 12.53 -1.58 3.59
N ILE A 42 11.28 -1.97 3.84
CA ILE A 42 10.63 -1.80 5.15
C ILE A 42 11.45 -2.44 6.27
N HIS A 43 12.09 -3.59 5.98
CA HIS A 43 12.93 -4.30 6.93
C HIS A 43 14.16 -3.49 7.34
N THR A 44 14.77 -2.75 6.41
CA THR A 44 15.88 -1.85 6.73
C THR A 44 15.44 -0.71 7.64
N LEU A 45 14.29 -0.07 7.37
CA LEU A 45 13.75 0.98 8.24
C LEU A 45 13.42 0.42 9.64
N SER A 46 12.78 -0.75 9.68
CA SER A 46 12.43 -1.41 10.93
C SER A 46 13.66 -1.83 11.74
N GLN A 47 14.77 -2.20 11.09
CA GLN A 47 16.03 -2.48 11.77
C GLN A 47 16.61 -1.22 12.43
N VAL A 48 16.56 -0.07 11.75
CA VAL A 48 16.99 1.21 12.32
C VAL A 48 16.16 1.56 13.55
N LEU A 49 14.82 1.45 13.44
CA LEU A 49 13.94 1.67 14.59
C LEU A 49 14.23 0.71 15.73
N PHE A 50 14.40 -0.58 15.44
CA PHE A 50 14.69 -1.59 16.47
C PHE A 50 16.01 -1.32 17.22
N ASN A 51 17.06 -0.90 16.53
CA ASN A 51 18.38 -0.71 17.12
C ASN A 51 18.52 0.64 17.83
N ASP A 52 18.07 1.71 17.18
CA ASP A 52 18.39 3.09 17.58
C ASP A 52 17.21 3.78 18.28
N TYR A 53 15.98 3.27 18.09
CA TYR A 53 14.73 3.84 18.63
C TYR A 53 13.78 2.74 19.14
N PRO A 54 14.21 1.86 20.07
CA PRO A 54 13.41 0.71 20.48
C PRO A 54 12.02 1.08 21.04
N ASP A 55 11.89 2.30 21.58
CA ASP A 55 10.69 2.85 22.21
C ASP A 55 10.01 3.92 21.32
N PHE A 56 10.19 3.85 19.98
CA PHE A 56 9.70 4.86 19.02
C PHE A 56 8.20 5.19 19.10
N GLU A 57 7.39 4.24 19.58
CA GLU A 57 5.95 4.42 19.80
C GLU A 57 5.68 5.36 20.99
N GLU A 58 6.47 5.25 22.06
CA GLU A 58 6.32 6.02 23.30
C GLU A 58 7.01 7.39 23.18
N ASP A 59 8.11 7.44 22.43
CA ASP A 59 8.84 8.65 22.09
C ASP A 59 8.13 9.50 21.00
N GLU A 60 7.05 8.99 20.42
CA GLU A 60 6.25 9.65 19.38
C GLU A 60 7.12 10.15 18.22
N ILE A 61 7.89 9.23 17.61
CA ILE A 61 8.90 9.59 16.62
C ILE A 61 8.28 10.29 15.39
N ASP A 62 8.92 11.38 14.96
CA ASP A 62 8.61 12.01 13.68
C ASP A 62 9.39 11.30 12.55
N ILE A 63 8.67 10.56 11.72
CA ILE A 63 9.25 9.81 10.60
C ILE A 63 10.03 10.69 9.63
N GLN A 64 9.62 11.95 9.41
CA GLN A 64 10.33 12.85 8.51
C GLN A 64 11.66 13.30 9.10
N LEU A 65 11.69 13.58 10.41
CA LEU A 65 12.93 13.92 11.11
C LEU A 65 13.90 12.74 11.15
N LEU A 66 13.39 11.54 11.42
CA LEU A 66 14.18 10.30 11.36
C LEU A 66 14.81 10.14 9.98
N LEU A 67 14.01 10.10 8.92
CA LEU A 67 14.51 9.90 7.55
C LEU A 67 15.46 11.02 7.12
N LYS A 68 15.21 12.25 7.54
CA LYS A 68 16.10 13.38 7.27
C LYS A 68 17.46 13.21 7.92
N SER A 69 17.53 12.61 9.11
CA SER A 69 18.81 12.33 9.79
C SER A 69 19.66 11.26 9.08
N LEU A 70 19.01 10.38 8.31
CA LEU A 70 19.65 9.28 7.57
C LEU A 70 20.02 9.68 6.14
N GLU A 71 19.35 10.70 5.59
CA GLU A 71 19.50 11.14 4.21
C GLU A 71 20.73 12.05 4.03
N LYS A 72 21.39 11.91 2.88
CA LYS A 72 22.55 12.71 2.47
C LYS A 72 22.28 13.56 1.24
N ASP A 73 21.27 13.22 0.46
CA ASP A 73 20.85 13.99 -0.72
C ASP A 73 20.10 15.26 -0.29
N GLU A 74 20.68 16.43 -0.60
CA GLU A 74 20.11 17.74 -0.25
C GLU A 74 18.72 17.98 -0.83
N ALA A 75 18.42 17.47 -2.03
CA ALA A 75 17.11 17.62 -2.65
C ALA A 75 16.06 16.81 -1.89
N LYS A 76 16.38 15.58 -1.49
CA LYS A 76 15.49 14.75 -0.66
C LYS A 76 15.34 15.31 0.76
N ILE A 77 16.42 15.80 1.37
CA ILE A 77 16.37 16.52 2.65
C ILE A 77 15.43 17.73 2.54
N SER A 78 15.43 18.45 1.41
CA SER A 78 14.53 19.57 1.18
C SER A 78 13.07 19.15 1.12
N ILE A 79 12.75 17.95 0.60
CA ILE A 79 11.38 17.39 0.61
C ILE A 79 10.96 17.11 2.06
N LEU A 80 11.79 16.40 2.82
CA LEU A 80 11.52 16.05 4.23
C LEU A 80 11.50 17.25 5.19
N SER A 81 12.05 18.40 4.77
CA SER A 81 12.06 19.62 5.59
C SER A 81 10.80 20.47 5.46
N LYS A 82 9.87 20.10 4.57
CA LYS A 82 8.59 20.80 4.38
C LYS A 82 7.57 20.31 5.40
N ARG A 83 6.46 21.03 5.52
CA ARG A 83 5.30 20.60 6.31
C ARG A 83 4.23 20.06 5.39
N TYR A 84 3.67 18.90 5.75
CA TYR A 84 2.59 18.25 5.05
C TYR A 84 1.40 18.08 6.00
N ARG A 85 0.19 18.05 5.44
CA ARG A 85 -1.02 17.75 6.21
C ARG A 85 -1.19 16.24 6.36
N ASP A 86 -0.87 15.50 5.31
CA ASP A 86 -0.99 14.05 5.25
C ASP A 86 0.38 13.43 4.92
N VAL A 87 0.79 12.40 5.65
CA VAL A 87 1.98 11.60 5.39
C VAL A 87 1.57 10.14 5.21
N PHE A 88 1.96 9.54 4.09
CA PHE A 88 1.71 8.14 3.80
C PHE A 88 3.01 7.39 3.59
N LEU A 89 3.13 6.21 4.18
CA LEU A 89 4.27 5.31 4.01
C LEU A 89 3.79 4.12 3.17
N ILE A 90 4.38 3.89 2.00
CA ILE A 90 4.01 2.78 1.12
C ILE A 90 5.24 1.89 0.93
N PHE A 91 5.14 0.69 1.47
CA PHE A 91 6.22 -0.29 1.47
C PHE A 91 5.75 -1.63 0.96
N ASP A 92 6.71 -2.44 0.52
CA ASP A 92 6.47 -3.82 0.16
C ASP A 92 6.69 -4.72 1.37
N PHE A 93 5.94 -5.83 1.44
CA PHE A 93 6.11 -6.81 2.52
C PHE A 93 7.48 -7.48 2.45
N ASP A 94 8.00 -7.67 1.23
CA ASP A 94 9.32 -8.21 0.92
C ASP A 94 9.73 -9.47 1.73
N PRO A 95 8.95 -10.57 1.65
CA PRO A 95 9.14 -11.72 2.53
C PRO A 95 10.41 -12.54 2.27
N HIS A 96 11.18 -12.19 1.25
CA HIS A 96 12.43 -12.87 0.89
C HIS A 96 13.68 -12.13 1.38
N HIS A 97 13.51 -11.08 2.19
CA HIS A 97 14.61 -10.36 2.82
C HIS A 97 15.44 -11.27 3.74
N ASP A 98 16.76 -11.17 3.68
CA ASP A 98 17.67 -12.07 4.41
C ASP A 98 17.52 -11.99 5.94
N ASN A 99 17.21 -10.79 6.45
CA ASN A 99 16.99 -10.53 7.88
C ASN A 99 15.68 -9.75 8.07
N PRO A 100 14.52 -10.41 8.06
CA PRO A 100 13.25 -9.72 8.19
C PRO A 100 12.97 -9.37 9.66
N HIS A 101 12.46 -8.17 9.88
CA HIS A 101 12.12 -7.63 11.20
C HIS A 101 10.59 -7.58 11.39
N PHE A 102 9.91 -8.72 11.16
CA PHE A 102 8.44 -8.79 11.09
C PHE A 102 7.71 -8.24 12.33
N ASP A 103 8.25 -8.46 13.53
CA ASP A 103 7.66 -7.92 14.76
C ASP A 103 7.73 -6.39 14.80
N THR A 104 8.86 -5.82 14.37
CA THR A 104 9.02 -4.36 14.33
C THR A 104 8.17 -3.74 13.22
N VAL A 105 8.02 -4.43 12.09
CA VAL A 105 7.07 -4.03 11.03
C VAL A 105 5.63 -4.01 11.54
N CYS A 106 5.22 -5.00 12.35
CA CYS A 106 3.89 -5.01 12.97
C CYS A 106 3.69 -3.81 13.92
N ARG A 107 4.71 -3.48 14.74
CA ARG A 107 4.70 -2.28 15.61
C ARG A 107 4.61 -1.00 14.78
N MET A 108 5.39 -0.88 13.71
CA MET A 108 5.32 0.25 12.78
C MET A 108 3.92 0.39 12.17
N LEU A 109 3.27 -0.71 11.77
CA LEU A 109 1.93 -0.67 11.18
C LEU A 109 0.87 -0.21 12.17
N ARG A 110 1.07 -0.51 13.45
CA ARG A 110 0.21 -0.01 14.53
C ARG A 110 0.44 1.47 14.82
N PHE A 111 1.69 1.91 14.79
CA PHE A 111 2.06 3.29 15.12
C PHE A 111 1.71 4.29 14.00
N PHE A 112 1.95 3.89 12.75
CA PHE A 112 1.65 4.68 11.57
C PHE A 112 0.24 4.37 11.05
N ASP A 113 -0.80 4.79 11.78
CA ASP A 113 -2.21 4.48 11.49
C ASP A 113 -3.04 5.67 10.93
N ASP A 114 -2.64 6.92 11.18
CA ASP A 114 -3.33 8.15 10.76
C ASP A 114 -2.41 9.09 9.98
N SER A 115 -2.80 9.43 8.74
CA SER A 115 -2.00 10.26 7.84
C SER A 115 -1.77 11.68 8.37
N THR A 116 -2.67 12.17 9.21
CA THR A 116 -2.63 13.54 9.77
C THR A 116 -1.89 13.65 11.09
N ASN A 117 -1.47 12.51 11.66
CA ASN A 117 -0.71 12.43 12.90
C ASN A 117 0.71 11.88 12.63
N HIS A 118 0.98 10.62 12.98
CA HIS A 118 2.29 10.01 12.80
C HIS A 118 2.56 9.54 11.36
N GLY A 119 1.54 9.57 10.51
CA GLY A 119 1.53 9.03 9.16
C GLY A 119 0.72 7.74 9.08
N ARG A 120 0.30 7.35 7.87
CA ARG A 120 -0.43 6.11 7.63
C ARG A 120 0.37 5.17 6.74
N MET A 121 0.64 3.96 7.23
CA MET A 121 1.43 2.96 6.52
C MET A 121 0.57 1.94 5.79
N TYR A 122 0.96 1.64 4.55
CA TYR A 122 0.43 0.56 3.72
C TYR A 122 1.54 -0.41 3.37
N ILE A 123 1.23 -1.70 3.49
CA ILE A 123 2.11 -2.80 3.09
C ILE A 123 1.47 -3.54 1.91
N ASN A 124 2.21 -3.68 0.81
CA ASN A 124 1.77 -4.42 -0.36
C ASN A 124 2.33 -5.84 -0.35
N TYR A 125 1.48 -6.83 -0.61
CA TYR A 125 1.80 -8.25 -0.52
C TYR A 125 1.82 -8.92 -1.91
N PRO A 126 2.97 -9.49 -2.33
CA PRO A 126 4.28 -9.38 -1.69
C PRO A 126 4.97 -8.02 -1.93
N MET A 127 4.53 -7.27 -2.95
CA MET A 127 5.14 -6.03 -3.40
C MET A 127 4.18 -5.18 -4.25
N MET A 128 4.60 -3.98 -4.64
CA MET A 128 3.77 -2.97 -5.30
C MET A 128 3.02 -3.51 -6.53
N GLN A 129 3.60 -4.41 -7.33
CA GLN A 129 2.93 -4.97 -8.51
C GLN A 129 1.63 -5.74 -8.20
N SER A 130 1.34 -6.05 -6.93
CA SER A 130 0.13 -6.73 -6.51
C SER A 130 -1.16 -6.00 -6.91
N TYR A 131 -1.15 -4.67 -7.09
CA TYR A 131 -2.37 -3.95 -7.54
C TYR A 131 -2.79 -4.37 -8.95
N LYS A 132 -1.83 -4.76 -9.79
CA LYS A 132 -2.07 -5.07 -11.21
C LYS A 132 -1.99 -6.55 -11.54
N HIS A 133 -1.88 -7.45 -10.57
CA HIS A 133 -1.86 -8.88 -10.86
C HIS A 133 -3.28 -9.38 -11.15
N LEU A 134 -3.83 -9.03 -12.32
CA LEU A 134 -5.16 -9.37 -12.84
C LEU A 134 -5.03 -9.83 -14.29
N ARG A 135 -5.65 -10.97 -14.64
CA ARG A 135 -5.56 -11.58 -15.98
C ARG A 135 -6.67 -11.12 -16.93
N LYS A 136 -7.71 -10.49 -16.39
CA LYS A 136 -8.87 -9.93 -17.10
C LYS A 136 -9.65 -9.08 -16.10
N MET A 137 -10.76 -8.51 -16.52
CA MET A 137 -11.66 -7.81 -15.61
C MET A 137 -13.11 -8.05 -16.06
N PRO A 138 -13.98 -8.60 -15.19
CA PRO A 138 -13.68 -9.12 -13.85
C PRO A 138 -12.81 -10.39 -13.86
N ASP A 139 -12.04 -10.62 -12.80
CA ASP A 139 -11.15 -11.79 -12.60
C ASP A 139 -11.51 -12.56 -11.32
N ASP A 140 -12.47 -13.48 -11.45
CA ASP A 140 -12.92 -14.32 -10.33
C ASP A 140 -11.79 -15.15 -9.70
N SER A 141 -10.75 -15.49 -10.48
CA SER A 141 -9.60 -16.26 -9.98
C SER A 141 -8.67 -15.44 -9.09
N PHE A 142 -8.90 -14.12 -8.99
CA PHE A 142 -8.13 -13.26 -8.10
C PHE A 142 -8.33 -13.62 -6.61
N SER A 143 -9.49 -14.19 -6.24
CA SER A 143 -9.80 -14.61 -4.87
C SER A 143 -8.71 -15.52 -4.29
N GLU A 144 -8.23 -16.48 -5.08
CA GLU A 144 -7.26 -17.50 -4.71
C GLU A 144 -5.82 -17.14 -5.03
N ARG A 145 -5.56 -15.93 -5.55
CA ARG A 145 -4.22 -15.59 -6.03
C ARG A 145 -3.22 -15.43 -4.87
N ILE A 146 -2.17 -16.24 -4.86
CA ILE A 146 -1.14 -16.21 -3.83
C ILE A 146 0.24 -16.05 -4.48
N THR A 147 1.26 -15.82 -3.66
CA THR A 147 2.65 -16.04 -4.04
C THR A 147 3.31 -16.89 -2.98
N TYR A 148 4.06 -17.91 -3.40
CA TYR A 148 4.93 -18.64 -2.48
C TYR A 148 6.13 -17.76 -2.12
N ILE A 149 6.63 -17.88 -0.89
CA ILE A 149 7.80 -17.10 -0.44
C ILE A 149 9.03 -17.44 -1.29
N SER A 150 9.19 -18.71 -1.64
CA SER A 150 10.25 -19.20 -2.53
C SER A 150 10.22 -18.58 -3.94
N GLU A 151 9.11 -17.98 -4.34
CA GLU A 151 8.92 -17.34 -5.65
C GLU A 151 8.80 -15.81 -5.55
N ALA A 152 8.80 -15.23 -4.35
CA ALA A 152 8.55 -13.82 -4.12
C ALA A 152 9.56 -12.91 -4.87
N SER A 153 10.84 -13.31 -4.92
CA SER A 153 11.88 -12.58 -5.67
C SER A 153 11.63 -12.49 -7.19
N LYS A 154 10.81 -13.40 -7.74
CA LYS A 154 10.43 -13.42 -9.17
C LYS A 154 9.06 -12.80 -9.41
N TYR A 155 8.35 -12.39 -8.36
CA TYR A 155 6.95 -11.99 -8.44
C TYR A 155 6.71 -10.88 -9.46
N LYS A 156 7.57 -9.85 -9.50
CA LYS A 156 7.48 -8.77 -10.49
C LYS A 156 7.49 -9.27 -11.93
N ALA A 157 8.34 -10.25 -12.23
CA ALA A 157 8.41 -10.88 -13.56
C ALA A 157 7.17 -11.74 -13.84
N THR A 158 6.66 -12.46 -12.83
CA THR A 158 5.39 -13.20 -12.92
C THR A 158 4.23 -12.27 -13.27
N VAL A 159 4.07 -11.15 -12.56
CA VAL A 159 3.01 -10.17 -12.86
C VAL A 159 3.18 -9.60 -14.27
N ALA A 160 4.40 -9.28 -14.70
CA ALA A 160 4.64 -8.76 -16.04
C ALA A 160 4.25 -9.76 -17.16
N LYS A 161 4.32 -11.06 -16.87
CA LYS A 161 3.94 -12.13 -17.82
C LYS A 161 2.44 -12.42 -17.81
N GLU A 162 1.82 -12.38 -16.63
CA GLU A 162 0.43 -12.84 -16.45
C GLU A 162 -0.62 -11.72 -16.48
N SER A 163 -0.23 -10.47 -16.21
CA SER A 163 -1.17 -9.36 -16.11
C SER A 163 -1.55 -8.76 -17.46
N ASP A 164 -2.85 -8.67 -17.70
CA ASP A 164 -3.44 -7.92 -18.82
C ASP A 164 -3.50 -6.40 -18.52
N TYR A 165 -3.16 -6.00 -17.30
CA TYR A 165 -3.18 -4.61 -16.80
C TYR A 165 -1.76 -4.13 -16.44
N SER A 166 -0.74 -4.56 -17.19
CA SER A 166 0.67 -4.31 -16.85
C SER A 166 1.09 -2.83 -16.90
N ASP A 167 0.42 -2.01 -17.72
CA ASP A 167 0.76 -0.62 -18.02
C ASP A 167 -0.15 0.38 -17.29
N VAL A 168 0.34 0.89 -16.15
CA VAL A 168 -0.39 1.82 -15.29
C VAL A 168 -0.73 3.14 -15.98
N SER A 169 0.05 3.59 -16.97
CA SER A 169 -0.21 4.87 -17.66
C SER A 169 -1.54 4.89 -18.42
N LYS A 170 -2.10 3.72 -18.72
CA LYS A 170 -3.38 3.54 -19.41
C LYS A 170 -4.57 3.48 -18.46
N TYR A 171 -4.34 3.50 -17.15
CA TYR A 171 -5.41 3.31 -16.19
C TYR A 171 -6.34 4.52 -16.20
N THR A 172 -7.61 4.26 -16.44
CA THR A 172 -8.69 5.24 -16.34
C THR A 172 -9.32 5.19 -14.94
N TYR A 173 -10.24 6.12 -14.66
CA TYR A 173 -11.06 6.07 -13.46
C TYR A 173 -11.74 4.70 -13.27
N ALA A 174 -12.32 4.16 -14.35
CA ALA A 174 -13.00 2.86 -14.30
C ALA A 174 -12.03 1.72 -13.97
N VAL A 175 -10.83 1.70 -14.58
CA VAL A 175 -9.82 0.67 -14.32
C VAL A 175 -9.37 0.71 -12.85
N PHE A 176 -9.05 1.89 -12.31
CA PHE A 176 -8.65 2.01 -10.90
C PHE A 176 -9.76 1.57 -9.94
N VAL A 177 -11.00 1.98 -10.18
CA VAL A 177 -12.13 1.58 -9.33
C VAL A 177 -12.35 0.08 -9.40
N SER A 178 -12.31 -0.53 -10.58
CA SER A 178 -12.45 -1.97 -10.72
C SER A 178 -11.32 -2.74 -10.02
N ILE A 179 -10.07 -2.29 -10.14
CA ILE A 179 -8.93 -2.87 -9.40
C ILE A 179 -9.16 -2.76 -7.89
N ALA A 180 -9.53 -1.57 -7.41
CA ALA A 180 -9.82 -1.36 -5.99
C ALA A 180 -10.91 -2.30 -5.50
N VAL A 181 -12.00 -2.49 -6.27
CA VAL A 181 -13.06 -3.45 -5.92
C VAL A 181 -12.56 -4.89 -5.85
N HIS A 182 -11.71 -5.35 -6.79
CA HIS A 182 -11.13 -6.70 -6.71
C HIS A 182 -10.26 -6.88 -5.45
N GLN A 183 -9.51 -5.85 -5.07
CA GLN A 183 -8.67 -5.85 -3.87
C GLN A 183 -9.54 -5.85 -2.60
N LEU A 184 -10.59 -5.02 -2.55
CA LEU A 184 -11.57 -5.01 -1.46
C LEU A 184 -12.26 -6.38 -1.29
N ARG A 185 -12.71 -7.00 -2.38
CA ARG A 185 -13.33 -8.34 -2.32
C ARG A 185 -12.40 -9.38 -1.71
N LYS A 186 -11.13 -9.30 -2.08
CA LYS A 186 -10.13 -10.22 -1.57
C LYS A 186 -9.81 -9.97 -0.10
N ILE A 187 -9.63 -8.72 0.31
CA ILE A 187 -9.44 -8.38 1.72
C ILE A 187 -10.66 -8.82 2.54
N ASN A 188 -11.87 -8.60 2.03
CA ASN A 188 -13.10 -9.09 2.67
C ASN A 188 -13.12 -10.62 2.82
N ARG A 189 -12.65 -11.36 1.82
CA ARG A 189 -12.51 -12.82 1.93
C ARG A 189 -11.52 -13.20 3.03
N ILE A 190 -10.38 -12.52 3.11
CA ILE A 190 -9.32 -12.84 4.07
C ILE A 190 -9.78 -12.54 5.51
N LEU A 191 -10.43 -11.38 5.73
CA LEU A 191 -10.81 -10.93 7.06
C LEU A 191 -12.18 -11.43 7.52
N GLU A 192 -13.14 -11.51 6.61
CA GLU A 192 -14.56 -11.81 6.91
C GLU A 192 -15.03 -13.15 6.35
N GLY A 193 -14.19 -13.85 5.56
CA GLY A 193 -14.53 -15.13 4.93
C GLY A 193 -15.36 -15.03 3.65
N GLU A 194 -15.76 -13.84 3.22
CA GLU A 194 -16.71 -13.62 2.12
C GLU A 194 -16.04 -12.94 0.91
N TYR A 195 -15.99 -13.60 -0.26
CA TYR A 195 -15.45 -12.99 -1.49
C TYR A 195 -16.50 -12.16 -2.23
N GLN A 196 -16.84 -11.00 -1.68
CA GLN A 196 -17.78 -10.04 -2.26
C GLN A 196 -17.40 -8.62 -1.88
N THR A 197 -17.99 -7.64 -2.56
CA THR A 197 -17.70 -6.24 -2.25
C THR A 197 -18.25 -5.96 -0.84
N PRO A 198 -17.43 -5.52 0.12
CA PRO A 198 -17.89 -5.25 1.47
C PRO A 198 -18.91 -4.09 1.47
N SER A 199 -19.70 -3.98 2.54
CA SER A 199 -20.38 -2.71 2.80
C SER A 199 -19.37 -1.66 3.28
N LYS A 200 -19.75 -0.38 3.22
CA LYS A 200 -18.94 0.70 3.80
C LYS A 200 -18.68 0.46 5.29
N GLU A 201 -19.69 -0.01 6.00
CA GLU A 201 -19.61 -0.28 7.44
C GLU A 201 -18.58 -1.37 7.75
N ILE A 202 -18.57 -2.45 6.98
CA ILE A 202 -17.55 -3.53 7.10
C ILE A 202 -16.16 -3.00 6.73
N PHE A 203 -16.04 -2.24 5.65
CA PHE A 203 -14.75 -1.67 5.26
C PHE A 203 -14.16 -0.78 6.37
N LEU A 204 -15.00 0.02 7.03
CA LEU A 204 -14.57 0.91 8.11
C LEU A 204 -14.19 0.18 9.41
N THR A 205 -14.51 -1.10 9.55
CA THR A 205 -14.04 -1.92 10.70
C THR A 205 -12.71 -2.60 10.43
N TRP A 206 -12.20 -2.60 9.20
CA TRP A 206 -10.94 -3.25 8.88
C TRP A 206 -9.75 -2.57 9.56
N ASN A 207 -8.81 -3.40 9.99
CA ASN A 207 -7.53 -3.01 10.53
C ASN A 207 -6.42 -3.69 9.71
N TRP A 208 -5.44 -2.92 9.24
CA TRP A 208 -4.33 -3.46 8.46
C TRP A 208 -3.45 -4.42 9.27
N ILE A 209 -3.46 -4.34 10.61
CA ILE A 209 -2.80 -5.29 11.49
C ILE A 209 -3.44 -6.68 11.40
N ASP A 210 -4.77 -6.78 11.31
CA ASP A 210 -5.45 -8.08 11.21
C ASP A 210 -5.10 -8.76 9.88
N LEU A 211 -5.04 -7.97 8.80
CA LEU A 211 -4.56 -8.46 7.50
C LEU A 211 -3.08 -8.89 7.58
N TYR A 212 -2.22 -8.10 8.23
CA TYR A 212 -0.81 -8.44 8.43
C TYR A 212 -0.64 -9.76 9.19
N ASN A 213 -1.39 -9.94 10.28
CA ASN A 213 -1.35 -11.16 11.09
C ASN A 213 -1.79 -12.40 10.30
N GLU A 214 -2.83 -12.28 9.47
CA GLU A 214 -3.26 -13.39 8.60
C GLU A 214 -2.19 -13.69 7.53
N GLN A 215 -1.54 -12.66 6.96
CA GLN A 215 -0.43 -12.86 6.02
C GLN A 215 0.76 -13.57 6.68
N MET A 216 1.13 -13.18 7.91
CA MET A 216 2.17 -13.83 8.70
C MET A 216 1.82 -15.29 9.00
N SER A 217 0.58 -15.55 9.44
CA SER A 217 0.07 -16.90 9.72
C SER A 217 0.19 -17.82 8.51
N ARG A 218 -0.22 -17.36 7.32
CA ARG A 218 -0.10 -18.14 6.06
C ARG A 218 1.34 -18.33 5.62
N MET A 219 2.17 -17.31 5.81
CA MET A 219 3.58 -17.42 5.48
C MET A 219 4.26 -18.49 6.32
N GLU A 220 4.00 -18.52 7.63
CA GLU A 220 4.61 -19.47 8.57
C GLU A 220 4.06 -20.90 8.40
N GLN A 221 2.75 -21.05 8.22
CA GLN A 221 2.10 -22.37 8.17
C GLN A 221 2.17 -23.00 6.78
N ASP A 222 1.93 -22.19 5.74
CA ASP A 222 1.66 -22.66 4.39
C ASP A 222 2.75 -22.23 3.38
N GLY A 223 3.69 -21.35 3.76
CA GLY A 223 4.78 -20.90 2.91
C GLY A 223 4.38 -19.94 1.79
N PHE A 224 3.24 -19.26 1.93
CA PHE A 224 2.74 -18.28 0.96
C PHE A 224 2.14 -17.03 1.63
N VAL A 225 2.02 -15.96 0.86
CA VAL A 225 1.15 -14.82 1.21
C VAL A 225 0.09 -14.61 0.15
N TYR A 226 -1.08 -14.12 0.56
CA TYR A 226 -2.10 -13.65 -0.36
C TYR A 226 -1.59 -12.46 -1.14
N VAL A 227 -1.87 -12.43 -2.44
CA VAL A 227 -1.61 -11.26 -3.28
C VAL A 227 -2.63 -10.17 -2.95
N VAL A 228 -2.19 -9.10 -2.28
CA VAL A 228 -3.03 -7.96 -1.86
C VAL A 228 -2.24 -6.67 -2.00
N ASN A 229 -2.87 -5.60 -2.48
CA ASN A 229 -2.31 -4.26 -2.45
C ASN A 229 -3.13 -3.40 -1.49
N THR A 230 -2.54 -2.94 -0.39
CA THR A 230 -3.27 -2.09 0.57
C THR A 230 -3.21 -0.62 0.17
N CYS A 231 -2.19 -0.18 -0.56
CA CYS A 231 -2.06 1.20 -1.04
C CYS A 231 -3.26 1.63 -1.92
N ILE A 232 -3.82 0.74 -2.74
CA ILE A 232 -5.02 1.04 -3.54
C ILE A 232 -6.24 1.46 -2.69
N SER A 233 -6.27 1.11 -1.40
CA SER A 233 -7.35 1.50 -0.49
C SER A 233 -7.40 3.01 -0.25
N LEU A 234 -6.33 3.76 -0.55
CA LEU A 234 -6.32 5.24 -0.57
C LEU A 234 -7.51 5.81 -1.36
N LEU A 235 -7.91 5.16 -2.46
CA LEU A 235 -9.07 5.55 -3.27
C LEU A 235 -10.39 5.47 -2.51
N VAL A 236 -10.48 4.52 -1.60
CA VAL A 236 -11.67 4.24 -0.79
C VAL A 236 -11.64 5.14 0.45
N GLU A 237 -10.50 5.19 1.15
CA GLU A 237 -10.30 5.93 2.40
C GLU A 237 -10.43 7.44 2.24
N TYR A 238 -10.09 8.01 1.08
CA TYR A 238 -10.24 9.44 0.82
C TYR A 238 -11.69 9.93 0.97
N ASN A 239 -12.66 9.14 0.49
CA ASN A 239 -14.09 9.41 0.70
C ASN A 239 -14.91 8.12 0.57
N PRO A 240 -15.01 7.32 1.65
CA PRO A 240 -15.64 5.99 1.59
C PRO A 240 -17.09 6.06 1.13
N SER A 241 -17.86 7.02 1.66
CA SER A 241 -19.26 7.19 1.28
C SER A 241 -19.43 7.45 -0.21
N ARG A 242 -18.62 8.34 -0.80
CA ARG A 242 -18.66 8.60 -2.24
C ARG A 242 -18.23 7.38 -3.05
N PHE A 243 -17.19 6.66 -2.62
CA PHE A 243 -16.70 5.47 -3.31
C PHE A 243 -17.79 4.39 -3.38
N PHE A 244 -18.35 4.00 -2.23
CA PHE A 244 -19.40 2.98 -2.16
C PHE A 244 -20.69 3.39 -2.89
N ASP A 245 -21.09 4.67 -2.82
CA ASP A 245 -22.21 5.18 -3.60
C ASP A 245 -22.00 5.04 -5.12
N VAL A 246 -20.79 5.35 -5.60
CA VAL A 246 -20.46 5.30 -7.03
C VAL A 246 -20.50 3.86 -7.54
N ILE A 247 -19.86 2.91 -6.86
CA ILE A 247 -19.85 1.51 -7.31
C ILE A 247 -21.24 0.87 -7.24
N GLN A 248 -22.12 1.33 -6.34
CA GLN A 248 -23.50 0.87 -6.27
C GLN A 248 -24.37 1.45 -7.40
N LYS A 249 -24.28 2.77 -7.65
CA LYS A 249 -25.14 3.49 -8.62
C LYS A 249 -24.70 3.29 -10.06
N LYS A 250 -23.39 3.12 -10.30
CA LYS A 250 -22.76 3.05 -11.63
C LYS A 250 -22.10 1.70 -11.87
N LYS A 251 -22.65 0.61 -11.30
CA LYS A 251 -22.08 -0.73 -11.41
C LYS A 251 -21.73 -1.13 -12.85
N ASN A 252 -22.55 -0.75 -13.83
CA ASN A 252 -22.34 -1.07 -15.24
C ASN A 252 -21.21 -0.26 -15.92
N GLU A 253 -20.65 0.76 -15.26
CA GLU A 253 -19.48 1.53 -15.73
C GLU A 253 -18.16 0.88 -15.28
N PHE A 254 -18.22 -0.15 -14.44
CA PHE A 254 -17.06 -0.85 -13.87
C PHE A 254 -17.14 -2.35 -14.18
N ASP A 255 -16.01 -2.91 -14.58
CA ASP A 255 -15.86 -4.35 -14.78
C ASP A 255 -15.73 -5.07 -13.41
N ILE A 256 -16.82 -5.13 -12.63
CA ILE A 256 -16.89 -5.69 -11.27
C ILE A 256 -17.99 -6.74 -11.09
#